data_AF-A0A8H9NXT0-F1
#
_entry.id   AF-A0A8H9NXT0-F1
#
_cell.length_a   1.000
_cell.length_b   1.000
_cell.length_c   1.000
_cell.angle_alpha   90.00
_cell.angle_beta   90.00
_cell.angle_gamma   90.00
#
_symmetry.space_group_name_H-M   'P 1'
#
loop_
_entity.id
_entity.type
_entity.pdbx_description
1 polymer ?
#
loop_
_entity_poly.entity_id
_entity_poly.type
_entity_poly.pdbx_seq_one_letter_code
_entity_poly.pdbx_strand_id
1 'polypeptide(L)'
;MPVTDEQNVIIGFKPTPGSIVSVQAYAGSGKTFTLKEFADANPSLKILYIVFNKAIKDDAKKKFPKNVECKTSHGLAVTRYKHFAHKYRQFISVSEYRAMMGEDDWRVVKLAINGLTHFMNSDEHEITTEHVLKDLSKTDKISQSRLDQALRAAKRTWQMQSDPLNDAYCSPNTILKLFQLSNPALDQFYNVILFDESQDANPVTIDIVLRNNCCKVFVGDQHQVINRWRGAENALEIVEDHGAQVMRLTKSFRFGPLVAALANVVLSMKGETFPLVGLGSLDAIVEPSAIQDQNFYAIISRTYMGVIQSAYESIMWGKRVMWNGGISKYRLDELLDLHALKTGNIAAIKNNRITTEYGNWANFLEIAETTKDVDMVRAIKLMEVYADIPGMVETMRMNEARTEKEADLIVTTAHTSKGKEFDHVIINDDFPSIIEAVVMKKPREVIIDELNLLYVTITRTKKSVNINTSLMELLEEYRSRIERNVSVVII
;
A
#
# COMPACT_ATOMS: atom_id res chain seq x y z
N MET A 1 17.17 10.02 -22.00
CA MET A 1 18.32 9.86 -21.08
C MET A 1 19.07 8.62 -21.49
N PRO A 2 20.41 8.60 -21.40
CA PRO A 2 21.17 7.37 -21.63
C PRO A 2 20.79 6.31 -20.60
N VAL A 3 20.66 5.07 -21.06
CA VAL A 3 20.53 3.88 -20.21
C VAL A 3 21.78 3.72 -19.34
N THR A 4 21.61 3.34 -18.08
CA THR A 4 22.74 3.05 -17.19
C THR A 4 23.34 1.67 -17.49
N ASP A 5 24.56 1.41 -17.03
CA ASP A 5 25.18 0.07 -17.12
C ASP A 5 24.32 -1.01 -16.45
N GLU A 6 23.71 -0.70 -15.30
CA GLU A 6 22.78 -1.57 -14.59
C GLU A 6 21.53 -1.88 -15.43
N GLN A 7 20.95 -0.87 -16.08
CA GLN A 7 19.83 -1.06 -16.99
C GLN A 7 20.24 -1.90 -18.21
N ASN A 8 21.43 -1.67 -18.77
CA ASN A 8 21.95 -2.44 -19.90
C ASN A 8 22.11 -3.93 -19.59
N VAL A 9 22.51 -4.29 -18.36
CA VAL A 9 22.58 -5.70 -17.93
C VAL A 9 21.20 -6.36 -18.00
N ILE A 10 20.16 -5.67 -17.51
CA ILE A 10 18.78 -6.20 -17.52
C ILE A 10 18.24 -6.25 -18.95
N ILE A 11 18.43 -5.20 -19.75
CA ILE A 11 17.98 -5.12 -21.15
C ILE A 11 18.66 -6.20 -22.00
N GLY A 12 19.95 -6.45 -21.75
CA GLY A 12 20.76 -7.45 -22.46
C GLY A 12 20.51 -8.89 -22.02
N PHE A 13 19.76 -9.12 -20.93
CA PHE A 13 19.46 -10.45 -20.41
C PHE A 13 18.78 -11.32 -21.48
N LYS A 14 19.22 -12.58 -21.58
CA LYS A 14 18.66 -13.56 -22.53
C LYS A 14 17.74 -14.52 -21.80
N PRO A 15 16.40 -14.38 -21.94
CA PRO A 15 15.45 -15.21 -21.22
C PRO A 15 15.49 -16.66 -21.70
N THR A 16 15.46 -17.60 -20.77
CA THR A 16 15.32 -19.04 -21.04
C THR A 16 14.11 -19.61 -20.29
N PRO A 17 13.50 -20.71 -20.76
CA PRO A 17 12.43 -21.37 -20.00
C PRO A 17 12.90 -21.69 -18.57
N GLY A 18 12.07 -21.34 -17.60
CA GLY A 18 12.33 -21.55 -16.17
C GLY A 18 13.24 -20.52 -15.51
N SER A 19 13.93 -19.64 -16.25
CA SER A 19 14.81 -18.64 -15.62
C SER A 19 14.03 -17.65 -14.78
N ILE A 20 14.52 -17.35 -13.58
CA ILE A 20 13.93 -16.38 -12.65
C ILE A 20 14.96 -15.28 -12.40
N VAL A 21 14.54 -14.04 -12.60
CA VAL A 21 15.36 -12.84 -12.34
C VAL A 21 14.66 -12.00 -11.29
N SER A 22 15.39 -11.62 -10.23
CA SER A 22 14.98 -10.62 -9.25
C SER A 22 15.69 -9.31 -9.55
N VAL A 23 14.95 -8.26 -9.86
CA VAL A 23 15.48 -6.92 -10.10
C VAL A 23 15.13 -6.03 -8.92
N GLN A 24 16.10 -5.88 -8.02
CA GLN A 24 16.04 -5.00 -6.85
C GLN A 24 16.27 -3.55 -7.31
N ALA A 25 15.21 -2.76 -7.36
CA ALA A 25 15.19 -1.48 -8.03
C ALA A 25 14.66 -0.37 -7.15
N TYR A 26 15.55 0.53 -6.73
CA TYR A 26 15.20 1.64 -5.86
C TYR A 26 14.20 2.63 -6.47
N ALA A 27 13.70 3.52 -5.63
CA ALA A 27 12.84 4.61 -6.01
C ALA A 27 13.44 5.44 -7.17
N GLY A 28 12.67 5.70 -8.22
CA GLY A 28 13.10 6.57 -9.32
C GLY A 28 14.16 5.96 -10.26
N SER A 29 14.47 4.66 -10.15
CA SER A 29 15.53 4.02 -10.94
C SER A 29 15.15 3.63 -12.38
N GLY A 30 13.89 3.87 -12.75
CA GLY A 30 13.40 3.61 -14.11
C GLY A 30 12.93 2.17 -14.35
N LYS A 31 12.47 1.43 -13.33
CA LYS A 31 11.87 0.08 -13.42
C LYS A 31 11.07 -0.17 -14.70
N THR A 32 9.95 0.53 -14.87
CA THR A 32 9.05 0.39 -16.01
C THR A 32 9.72 0.74 -17.35
N PHE A 33 10.64 1.72 -17.35
CA PHE A 33 11.43 2.06 -18.54
C PHE A 33 12.37 0.91 -18.91
N THR A 34 13.11 0.35 -17.96
CA THR A 34 14.00 -0.80 -18.18
C THR A 34 13.24 -2.01 -18.69
N LEU A 35 12.05 -2.29 -18.15
CA LEU A 35 11.19 -3.39 -18.61
C LEU A 35 10.66 -3.17 -20.04
N LYS A 36 10.33 -1.94 -20.41
CA LYS A 36 9.97 -1.58 -21.79
C LYS A 36 11.15 -1.79 -22.74
N GLU A 37 12.33 -1.26 -22.40
CA GLU A 37 13.52 -1.42 -23.23
C GLU A 37 13.94 -2.89 -23.37
N PHE A 38 13.79 -3.70 -22.32
CA PHE A 38 13.95 -5.16 -22.39
C PHE A 38 12.97 -5.78 -23.41
N ALA A 39 11.71 -5.36 -23.41
CA ALA A 39 10.72 -5.86 -24.36
C ALA A 39 11.02 -5.45 -25.81
N ASP A 40 11.48 -4.22 -26.04
CA ASP A 40 11.90 -3.74 -27.36
C ASP A 40 13.14 -4.46 -27.89
N ALA A 41 14.07 -4.83 -27.00
CA ALA A 41 15.25 -5.63 -27.35
C ALA A 41 14.92 -7.09 -27.68
N ASN A 42 13.69 -7.54 -27.39
CA ASN A 42 13.23 -8.92 -27.58
C ASN A 42 11.91 -8.99 -28.38
N PRO A 43 11.85 -8.46 -29.62
CA PRO A 43 10.60 -8.30 -30.38
C PRO A 43 9.96 -9.63 -30.83
N SER A 44 10.73 -10.72 -30.86
CA SER A 44 10.24 -12.06 -31.22
C SER A 44 9.55 -12.79 -30.06
N LEU A 45 9.74 -12.35 -28.82
CA LEU A 45 9.17 -12.99 -27.64
C LEU A 45 7.75 -12.48 -27.40
N LYS A 46 6.84 -13.39 -27.02
CA LYS A 46 5.53 -13.04 -26.45
C LYS A 46 5.68 -12.77 -24.96
N ILE A 47 5.35 -11.56 -24.53
CA ILE A 47 5.62 -11.10 -23.17
C ILE A 47 4.30 -10.77 -22.47
N LEU A 48 4.10 -11.29 -21.26
CA LEU A 48 3.04 -10.85 -20.35
C LEU A 48 3.62 -9.84 -19.36
N TYR A 49 3.04 -8.65 -19.30
CA TYR A 49 3.41 -7.62 -18.33
C TYR A 49 2.31 -7.49 -17.26
N ILE A 50 2.62 -7.90 -16.04
CA ILE A 50 1.73 -7.87 -14.87
C ILE A 50 2.03 -6.64 -14.04
N VAL A 51 0.99 -5.85 -13.75
CA VAL A 51 1.06 -4.64 -12.93
C VAL A 51 -0.03 -4.58 -11.87
N PHE A 52 0.22 -3.80 -10.81
CA PHE A 52 -0.65 -3.75 -9.64
C PHE A 52 -2.05 -3.16 -9.89
N ASN A 53 -2.16 -2.11 -10.72
CA ASN A 53 -3.43 -1.40 -10.89
C ASN A 53 -3.77 -1.05 -12.34
N LYS A 54 -5.05 -0.74 -12.57
CA LYS A 54 -5.60 -0.46 -13.90
C LYS A 54 -4.98 0.78 -14.55
N ALA A 55 -4.64 1.82 -13.78
CA ALA A 55 -4.05 3.04 -14.31
C ALA A 55 -2.64 2.79 -14.87
N ILE A 56 -1.80 2.06 -14.14
CA ILE A 56 -0.47 1.64 -14.60
C ILE A 56 -0.61 0.76 -15.84
N LYS A 57 -1.56 -0.17 -15.86
CA LYS A 57 -1.82 -1.05 -17.01
C LYS A 57 -2.22 -0.24 -18.25
N ASP A 58 -3.11 0.73 -18.10
CA ASP A 58 -3.60 1.55 -19.22
C ASP A 58 -2.52 2.53 -19.74
N ASP A 59 -1.62 3.01 -18.88
CA ASP A 59 -0.43 3.77 -19.28
C ASP A 59 0.60 2.88 -19.99
N ALA A 60 0.90 1.70 -19.44
CA ALA A 60 1.83 0.75 -20.03
C ALA A 60 1.40 0.30 -21.43
N LYS A 61 0.11 0.06 -21.65
CA LYS A 61 -0.45 -0.27 -22.98
C LYS A 61 -0.12 0.77 -24.07
N LYS A 62 0.13 2.02 -23.70
CA LYS A 62 0.47 3.09 -24.65
C LYS A 62 1.97 3.14 -24.95
N LYS A 63 2.81 2.57 -24.07
CA LYS A 63 4.27 2.73 -24.08
C LYS A 63 5.02 1.46 -24.47
N PHE A 64 4.49 0.29 -24.11
CA PHE A 64 5.12 -1.00 -24.40
C PHE A 64 4.89 -1.43 -25.85
N PRO A 65 5.82 -2.20 -26.44
CA PRO A 65 5.70 -2.68 -27.81
C PRO A 65 4.59 -3.72 -27.99
N LYS A 66 4.23 -3.98 -29.25
CA LYS A 66 3.07 -4.83 -29.63
C LYS A 66 3.20 -6.29 -29.20
N ASN A 67 4.41 -6.78 -28.95
CA ASN A 67 4.67 -8.14 -28.47
C ASN A 67 4.39 -8.32 -26.96
N VAL A 68 3.95 -7.26 -26.27
CA VAL A 68 3.67 -7.25 -24.83
C VAL A 68 2.17 -7.12 -24.57
N GLU A 69 1.62 -8.06 -23.81
CA GLU A 69 0.27 -7.96 -23.27
C GLU A 69 0.29 -7.42 -21.83
N CYS A 70 -0.25 -6.22 -21.63
CA CYS A 70 -0.32 -5.59 -20.30
C CYS A 70 -1.62 -5.94 -19.56
N LYS A 71 -1.52 -6.55 -18.38
CA LYS A 71 -2.64 -6.97 -17.52
C LYS A 71 -2.40 -6.63 -16.05
N THR A 72 -3.49 -6.50 -15.30
CA THR A 72 -3.42 -6.69 -13.83
C THR A 72 -3.66 -8.16 -13.51
N SER A 73 -3.21 -8.65 -12.35
CA SER A 73 -3.42 -10.04 -11.93
C SER A 73 -4.89 -10.43 -11.93
N HIS A 74 -5.76 -9.58 -11.34
CA HIS A 74 -7.22 -9.78 -11.40
C HIS A 74 -7.77 -9.70 -12.83
N GLY A 75 -7.23 -8.83 -13.68
CA GLY A 75 -7.67 -8.68 -15.07
C GLY A 75 -7.35 -9.91 -15.92
N LEU A 76 -6.23 -10.58 -15.62
CA LEU A 76 -5.86 -11.87 -16.22
C LEU A 76 -6.88 -12.94 -15.83
N ALA A 77 -7.20 -13.05 -14.53
CA ALA A 77 -8.18 -13.99 -14.02
C ALA A 77 -9.60 -13.74 -14.59
N VAL A 78 -10.12 -12.51 -14.51
CA VAL A 78 -11.48 -12.17 -14.98
C VAL A 78 -11.70 -12.50 -16.46
N THR A 79 -10.65 -12.45 -17.28
CA THR A 79 -10.75 -12.81 -18.71
C THR A 79 -11.14 -14.28 -18.91
N ARG A 80 -10.73 -15.18 -18.00
CA ARG A 80 -11.00 -16.63 -18.04
C ARG A 80 -12.31 -17.04 -17.36
N TYR A 81 -12.81 -16.22 -16.43
CA TYR A 81 -13.98 -16.50 -15.59
C TYR A 81 -15.19 -15.60 -15.91
N LYS A 82 -15.36 -15.18 -17.18
CA LYS A 82 -16.49 -14.32 -17.59
C LYS A 82 -17.88 -14.87 -17.24
N HIS A 83 -18.03 -16.19 -17.11
CA HIS A 83 -19.28 -16.83 -16.73
C HIS A 83 -19.72 -16.52 -15.28
N PHE A 84 -18.82 -16.03 -14.42
CA PHE A 84 -19.14 -15.50 -13.08
C PHE A 84 -19.69 -14.06 -13.09
N ALA A 85 -19.80 -13.40 -14.25
CA ALA A 85 -20.19 -11.99 -14.32
C ALA A 85 -21.55 -11.68 -13.66
N HIS A 86 -22.50 -12.62 -13.67
CA HIS A 86 -23.82 -12.47 -13.07
C HIS A 86 -23.78 -12.30 -11.54
N LYS A 87 -22.78 -12.91 -10.87
CA LYS A 87 -22.57 -12.89 -9.42
C LYS A 87 -21.38 -12.04 -8.97
N TYR A 88 -20.72 -11.33 -9.90
CA TYR A 88 -19.56 -10.49 -9.58
C TYR A 88 -19.98 -9.25 -8.78
N ARG A 89 -19.26 -9.01 -7.68
CA ARG A 89 -19.37 -7.79 -6.86
C ARG A 89 -17.98 -7.27 -6.54
N GLN A 90 -17.74 -5.99 -6.83
CA GLN A 90 -16.47 -5.34 -6.50
C GLN A 90 -16.22 -5.33 -4.99
N PHE A 91 -17.28 -5.13 -4.21
CA PHE A 91 -17.27 -5.15 -2.76
C PHE A 91 -18.47 -5.95 -2.27
N ILE A 92 -18.23 -6.83 -1.30
CA ILE A 92 -19.27 -7.58 -0.59
C ILE A 92 -19.24 -7.08 0.85
N SER A 93 -20.35 -6.53 1.32
CA SER A 93 -20.51 -6.03 2.67
C SER A 93 -20.53 -7.16 3.70
N VAL A 94 -20.21 -6.85 4.96
CA VAL A 94 -20.27 -7.82 6.07
C VAL A 94 -21.69 -8.39 6.22
N SER A 95 -22.73 -7.58 5.98
CA SER A 95 -24.12 -8.02 5.99
C SER A 95 -24.45 -9.01 4.86
N GLU A 96 -23.90 -8.81 3.65
CA GLU A 96 -24.07 -9.75 2.54
C GLU A 96 -23.33 -11.07 2.82
N TYR A 97 -22.12 -11.01 3.38
CA TYR A 97 -21.42 -12.21 3.84
C TYR A 97 -22.21 -12.95 4.91
N ARG A 98 -22.75 -12.24 5.90
CA ARG A 98 -23.60 -12.82 6.94
C ARG A 98 -24.79 -13.58 6.35
N ALA A 99 -25.50 -12.95 5.42
CA ALA A 99 -26.64 -13.55 4.73
C ALA A 99 -26.24 -14.80 3.94
N MET A 100 -25.12 -14.76 3.21
CA MET A 100 -24.59 -15.92 2.48
C MET A 100 -24.14 -17.05 3.42
N MET A 101 -23.55 -16.71 4.56
CA MET A 101 -23.07 -17.70 5.54
C MET A 101 -24.22 -18.39 6.27
N GLY A 102 -25.36 -17.71 6.43
CA GLY A 102 -26.47 -18.18 7.26
C GLY A 102 -26.10 -18.20 8.75
N GLU A 103 -25.26 -17.26 9.18
CA GLU A 103 -24.71 -17.18 10.53
C GLU A 103 -25.24 -15.93 11.26
N ASP A 104 -25.72 -16.08 12.50
CA ASP A 104 -26.23 -14.96 13.29
C ASP A 104 -25.20 -14.34 14.23
N ASP A 105 -24.19 -15.12 14.66
CA ASP A 105 -23.10 -14.61 15.50
C ASP A 105 -22.12 -13.79 14.65
N TRP A 106 -22.15 -12.47 14.82
CA TRP A 106 -21.23 -11.55 14.15
C TRP A 106 -19.75 -11.84 14.41
N ARG A 107 -19.40 -12.46 15.55
CA ARG A 107 -18.01 -12.86 15.83
C ARG A 107 -17.59 -14.00 14.92
N VAL A 108 -18.47 -14.98 14.71
CA VAL A 108 -18.25 -16.08 13.75
C VAL A 108 -18.16 -15.53 12.33
N VAL A 109 -19.08 -14.65 11.93
CA VAL A 109 -19.09 -14.03 10.60
C VAL A 109 -17.76 -13.31 10.33
N LYS A 110 -17.29 -12.47 11.26
CA LYS A 110 -16.02 -11.75 11.12
C LYS A 110 -14.82 -12.71 10.99
N LEU A 111 -14.76 -13.74 11.82
CA LEU A 111 -13.71 -14.77 11.73
C LEU A 111 -13.77 -15.54 10.41
N ALA A 112 -14.96 -15.89 9.93
CA ALA A 112 -15.14 -16.58 8.67
C ALA A 112 -14.72 -15.72 7.47
N ILE A 113 -15.08 -14.43 7.46
CA ILE A 113 -14.62 -13.46 6.45
C ILE A 113 -13.10 -13.33 6.51
N ASN A 114 -12.50 -13.30 7.71
CA ASN A 114 -11.04 -13.27 7.88
C ASN A 114 -10.38 -14.49 7.22
N GLY A 115 -10.84 -15.70 7.58
CA GLY A 115 -10.33 -16.95 7.02
C GLY A 115 -10.48 -17.04 5.51
N LEU A 116 -11.65 -16.66 4.99
CA LEU A 116 -11.88 -16.61 3.54
C LEU A 116 -10.96 -15.61 2.84
N THR A 117 -10.76 -14.43 3.44
CA THR A 117 -9.89 -13.38 2.87
C THR A 117 -8.43 -13.80 2.86
N HIS A 118 -7.90 -14.37 3.95
CA HIS A 118 -6.53 -14.86 3.98
C HIS A 118 -6.33 -16.04 3.03
N PHE A 119 -7.28 -16.97 2.95
CA PHE A 119 -7.23 -18.05 1.97
C PHE A 119 -7.17 -17.54 0.53
N MET A 120 -8.02 -16.58 0.16
CA MET A 120 -8.02 -16.02 -1.20
C MET A 120 -6.75 -15.24 -1.54
N ASN A 121 -5.93 -14.87 -0.55
CA ASN A 121 -4.63 -14.21 -0.75
C ASN A 121 -3.44 -15.17 -0.60
N SER A 122 -3.64 -16.39 -0.09
CA SER A 122 -2.62 -17.43 0.07
C SER A 122 -2.37 -18.22 -1.22
N ASP A 123 -1.29 -19.00 -1.25
CA ASP A 123 -0.99 -20.05 -2.22
C ASP A 123 -1.60 -21.43 -1.84
N GLU A 124 -2.14 -21.58 -0.63
CA GLU A 124 -2.75 -22.81 -0.12
C GLU A 124 -4.00 -23.25 -0.90
N HIS A 125 -4.28 -24.55 -0.95
CA HIS A 125 -5.38 -25.11 -1.76
C HIS A 125 -6.69 -25.27 -0.99
N GLU A 126 -6.65 -25.17 0.35
CA GLU A 126 -7.81 -25.27 1.22
C GLU A 126 -7.80 -24.19 2.30
N ILE A 127 -8.99 -23.86 2.82
CA ILE A 127 -9.12 -22.98 3.99
C ILE A 127 -8.76 -23.79 5.24
N THR A 128 -7.88 -23.22 6.07
CA THR A 128 -7.39 -23.82 7.32
C THR A 128 -7.75 -22.94 8.53
N THR A 129 -7.56 -23.47 9.74
CA THR A 129 -7.72 -22.69 10.98
C THR A 129 -6.71 -21.54 11.06
N GLU A 130 -5.51 -21.72 10.49
CA GLU A 130 -4.47 -20.69 10.45
C GLU A 130 -4.96 -19.46 9.69
N HIS A 131 -5.60 -19.65 8.53
CA HIS A 131 -6.23 -18.55 7.80
C HIS A 131 -7.24 -17.77 8.65
N VAL A 132 -8.07 -18.47 9.45
CA VAL A 132 -9.08 -17.84 10.30
C VAL A 132 -8.43 -17.00 11.40
N LEU A 133 -7.29 -17.46 11.93
CA LEU A 133 -6.59 -16.84 13.05
C LEU A 133 -5.54 -15.79 12.63
N LYS A 134 -5.15 -15.76 11.35
CA LYS A 134 -4.12 -14.85 10.82
C LYS A 134 -4.46 -13.38 11.10
N ASP A 135 -3.44 -12.62 11.48
CA ASP A 135 -3.47 -11.20 11.85
C ASP A 135 -4.41 -10.82 13.01
N LEU A 136 -4.87 -11.80 13.79
CA LEU A 136 -5.66 -11.57 15.00
C LEU A 136 -4.78 -11.51 16.25
N SER A 137 -5.11 -10.57 17.15
CA SER A 137 -4.53 -10.54 18.49
C SER A 137 -5.37 -11.38 19.47
N LYS A 138 -4.71 -11.95 20.50
CA LYS A 138 -5.38 -12.71 21.59
C LYS A 138 -6.20 -13.90 21.08
N THR A 139 -5.66 -14.64 20.12
CA THR A 139 -6.27 -15.85 19.55
C THR A 139 -6.65 -16.88 20.61
N ASP A 140 -5.92 -16.96 21.72
CA ASP A 140 -6.20 -17.84 22.87
C ASP A 140 -7.57 -17.60 23.53
N LYS A 141 -8.18 -16.42 23.30
CA LYS A 141 -9.52 -16.10 23.83
C LYS A 141 -10.66 -16.58 22.92
N ILE A 142 -10.34 -17.13 21.76
CA ILE A 142 -11.32 -17.67 20.82
C ILE A 142 -11.56 -19.13 21.19
N SER A 143 -12.77 -19.44 21.68
CA SER A 143 -13.16 -20.81 21.99
C SER A 143 -13.10 -21.70 20.76
N GLN A 144 -12.65 -22.95 20.91
CA GLN A 144 -12.56 -23.94 19.82
C GLN A 144 -13.86 -24.08 19.02
N SER A 145 -15.01 -24.16 19.71
CA SER A 145 -16.33 -24.25 19.04
C SER A 145 -16.61 -23.08 18.10
N ARG A 146 -16.16 -21.87 18.43
CA ARG A 146 -16.35 -20.67 17.60
C ARG A 146 -15.41 -20.71 16.39
N LEU A 147 -14.17 -21.15 16.60
CA LEU A 147 -13.20 -21.35 15.52
C LEU A 147 -13.70 -22.38 14.51
N ASP A 148 -14.22 -23.52 14.98
CA ASP A 148 -14.76 -24.58 14.13
C ASP A 148 -16.01 -24.12 13.35
N GLN A 149 -16.85 -23.28 13.96
CA GLN A 149 -18.01 -22.69 13.29
C GLN A 149 -17.56 -21.70 12.21
N ALA A 150 -16.61 -20.82 12.52
CA ALA A 150 -16.07 -19.86 11.56
C ALA A 150 -15.37 -20.55 10.37
N LEU A 151 -14.58 -21.60 10.63
CA LEU A 151 -13.95 -22.39 9.59
C LEU A 151 -14.97 -23.06 8.67
N ARG A 152 -16.02 -23.67 9.24
CA ARG A 152 -17.11 -24.28 8.46
C ARG A 152 -17.86 -23.26 7.62
N ALA A 153 -18.17 -22.09 8.19
CA ALA A 153 -18.81 -20.99 7.48
C ALA A 153 -17.93 -20.50 6.30
N ALA A 154 -16.63 -20.28 6.53
CA ALA A 154 -15.69 -19.88 5.49
C ALA A 154 -15.61 -20.91 4.35
N LYS A 155 -15.49 -22.20 4.68
CA LYS A 155 -15.45 -23.29 3.68
C LYS A 155 -16.74 -23.37 2.86
N ARG A 156 -17.91 -23.29 3.51
CA ARG A 156 -19.21 -23.30 2.83
C ARG A 156 -19.37 -22.08 1.91
N THR A 157 -19.01 -20.88 2.39
CA THR A 157 -19.05 -19.67 1.57
C THR A 157 -18.13 -19.76 0.38
N TRP A 158 -16.90 -20.26 0.55
CA TRP A 158 -16.00 -20.51 -0.58
C TRP A 158 -16.62 -21.46 -1.61
N GLN A 159 -17.18 -22.59 -1.19
CA GLN A 159 -17.85 -23.54 -2.09
C GLN A 159 -18.94 -22.84 -2.92
N MET A 160 -19.83 -22.08 -2.28
CA MET A 160 -20.89 -21.34 -2.98
C MET A 160 -20.34 -20.24 -3.90
N GLN A 161 -19.30 -19.52 -3.47
CA GLN A 161 -18.66 -18.49 -4.28
C GLN A 161 -17.92 -19.06 -5.49
N SER A 162 -17.34 -20.25 -5.35
CA SER A 162 -16.58 -20.97 -6.38
C SER A 162 -17.45 -21.72 -7.39
N ASP A 163 -18.71 -21.98 -7.06
CA ASP A 163 -19.66 -22.64 -7.94
C ASP A 163 -20.26 -21.64 -8.94
N PRO A 164 -20.10 -21.83 -10.26
CA PRO A 164 -20.68 -20.94 -11.26
C PRO A 164 -22.20 -21.00 -11.36
N LEU A 165 -22.86 -22.03 -10.80
CA LEU A 165 -24.30 -22.20 -10.82
C LEU A 165 -24.99 -21.67 -9.55
N ASN A 166 -24.23 -21.27 -8.53
CA ASN A 166 -24.75 -20.73 -7.28
C ASN A 166 -24.78 -19.20 -7.30
N ASP A 167 -25.85 -18.59 -6.81
CA ASP A 167 -26.05 -17.12 -6.83
C ASP A 167 -25.25 -16.34 -5.78
N ALA A 168 -24.51 -17.00 -4.88
CA ALA A 168 -23.68 -16.34 -3.89
C ALA A 168 -22.64 -15.42 -4.56
N TYR A 169 -22.61 -14.15 -4.15
CA TYR A 169 -21.73 -13.16 -4.76
C TYR A 169 -20.25 -13.54 -4.67
N CYS A 170 -19.52 -13.38 -5.77
CA CYS A 170 -18.07 -13.55 -5.80
C CYS A 170 -17.36 -12.20 -5.90
N SER A 171 -16.18 -12.12 -5.27
CA SER A 171 -15.32 -10.95 -5.29
C SER A 171 -14.23 -11.06 -6.37
N PRO A 172 -13.49 -9.98 -6.70
CA PRO A 172 -12.31 -10.08 -7.55
C PRO A 172 -11.29 -11.10 -7.02
N ASN A 173 -11.13 -11.19 -5.69
CA ASN A 173 -10.20 -12.13 -5.05
C ASN A 173 -10.69 -13.58 -5.17
N THR A 174 -12.01 -13.81 -5.16
CA THR A 174 -12.58 -15.13 -5.46
C THR A 174 -12.14 -15.58 -6.85
N ILE A 175 -12.27 -14.70 -7.84
CA ILE A 175 -11.90 -15.00 -9.23
C ILE A 175 -10.40 -15.22 -9.38
N LEU A 176 -9.57 -14.41 -8.71
CA LEU A 176 -8.12 -14.58 -8.71
C LEU A 176 -7.71 -15.92 -8.07
N LYS A 177 -8.34 -16.30 -6.95
CA LYS A 177 -8.09 -17.58 -6.27
C LYS A 177 -8.49 -18.76 -7.14
N LEU A 178 -9.66 -18.71 -7.80
CA LEU A 178 -10.06 -19.74 -8.77
C LEU A 178 -9.04 -19.88 -9.90
N PHE A 179 -8.55 -18.74 -10.41
CA PHE A 179 -7.55 -18.74 -11.46
C PHE A 179 -6.23 -19.37 -11.01
N GLN A 180 -5.74 -19.07 -9.80
CA GLN A 180 -4.59 -19.73 -9.19
C GLN A 180 -4.79 -21.25 -9.08
N LEU A 181 -5.92 -21.68 -8.50
CA LEU A 181 -6.24 -23.09 -8.32
C LEU A 181 -6.42 -23.86 -9.64
N SER A 182 -6.75 -23.16 -10.74
CA SER A 182 -6.82 -23.77 -12.07
C SER A 182 -5.46 -24.12 -12.67
N ASN A 183 -4.36 -23.73 -12.01
CA ASN A 183 -2.99 -23.85 -12.49
C ASN A 183 -2.83 -23.34 -13.93
N PRO A 184 -2.90 -22.01 -14.14
CA PRO A 184 -3.00 -21.44 -15.46
C PRO A 184 -1.68 -21.62 -16.22
N ALA A 185 -1.71 -22.34 -17.33
CA ALA A 185 -0.57 -22.59 -18.21
C ALA A 185 -0.23 -21.35 -19.07
N LEU A 186 0.16 -20.25 -18.42
CA LEU A 186 0.60 -19.00 -19.06
C LEU A 186 1.83 -19.19 -19.94
N ASP A 187 2.71 -20.13 -19.61
CA ASP A 187 3.89 -20.49 -20.39
C ASP A 187 3.58 -21.06 -21.78
N GLN A 188 2.37 -21.55 -22.03
CA GLN A 188 1.91 -21.91 -23.38
C GLN A 188 1.64 -20.70 -24.27
N PHE A 189 1.41 -19.53 -23.67
CA PHE A 189 1.05 -18.29 -24.39
C PHE A 189 2.18 -17.27 -24.40
N TYR A 190 3.02 -17.27 -23.37
CA TYR A 190 4.06 -16.27 -23.15
C TYR A 190 5.42 -16.92 -22.93
N ASN A 191 6.45 -16.34 -23.54
CA ASN A 191 7.84 -16.73 -23.31
C ASN A 191 8.40 -16.09 -22.05
N VAL A 192 7.89 -14.91 -21.67
CA VAL A 192 8.36 -14.12 -20.53
C VAL A 192 7.17 -13.53 -19.77
N ILE A 193 7.23 -13.57 -18.44
CA ILE A 193 6.39 -12.77 -17.54
C ILE A 193 7.27 -11.69 -16.91
N LEU A 194 6.90 -10.43 -17.14
CA LEU A 194 7.47 -9.27 -16.47
C LEU A 194 6.50 -8.85 -15.36
N PHE A 195 6.94 -8.87 -14.11
CA PHE A 195 6.12 -8.56 -12.95
C PHE A 195 6.65 -7.31 -12.25
N ASP A 196 6.01 -6.16 -12.50
CA ASP A 196 6.39 -4.85 -11.92
C ASP A 196 5.71 -4.62 -10.57
N GLU A 197 6.37 -3.83 -9.72
CA GLU A 197 5.97 -3.55 -8.33
C GLU A 197 5.68 -4.85 -7.54
N SER A 198 6.48 -5.90 -7.80
CA SER A 198 6.28 -7.25 -7.26
C SER A 198 6.38 -7.32 -5.73
N GLN A 199 6.99 -6.34 -5.08
CA GLN A 199 7.04 -6.26 -3.62
C GLN A 199 5.66 -6.01 -2.96
N ASP A 200 4.66 -5.56 -3.72
CA ASP A 200 3.27 -5.41 -3.26
C ASP A 200 2.40 -6.64 -3.59
N ALA A 201 2.99 -7.71 -4.13
CA ALA A 201 2.26 -8.91 -4.52
C ALA A 201 1.82 -9.73 -3.30
N ASN A 202 0.65 -10.35 -3.39
CA ASN A 202 0.19 -11.34 -2.43
C ASN A 202 0.61 -12.76 -2.87
N PRO A 203 0.69 -13.73 -1.95
CA PRO A 203 1.09 -15.11 -2.25
C PRO A 203 0.34 -15.75 -3.42
N VAL A 204 -0.98 -15.54 -3.53
CA VAL A 204 -1.78 -16.07 -4.65
C VAL A 204 -1.26 -15.60 -6.02
N THR A 205 -0.82 -14.34 -6.15
CA THR A 205 -0.27 -13.82 -7.41
C THR A 205 1.13 -14.35 -7.66
N ILE A 206 1.95 -14.43 -6.61
CA ILE A 206 3.31 -14.97 -6.69
C ILE A 206 3.27 -16.42 -7.17
N ASP A 207 2.40 -17.26 -6.59
CA ASP A 207 2.21 -18.65 -6.97
C ASP A 207 1.74 -18.81 -8.43
N ILE A 208 0.81 -17.98 -8.91
CA ILE A 208 0.40 -17.96 -10.33
C ILE A 208 1.63 -17.76 -11.24
N VAL A 209 2.51 -16.81 -10.91
CA VAL A 209 3.68 -16.51 -11.75
C VAL A 209 4.72 -17.61 -11.64
N LEU A 210 4.99 -18.13 -10.44
CA LEU A 210 6.04 -19.11 -10.20
C LEU A 210 5.75 -20.49 -10.80
N ARG A 211 4.48 -20.91 -10.91
CA ARG A 211 4.11 -22.23 -11.47
C ARG A 211 4.34 -22.39 -12.98
N ASN A 212 4.58 -21.30 -13.69
CA ASN A 212 4.72 -21.31 -15.14
C ASN A 212 6.18 -21.55 -15.57
N ASN A 213 6.47 -22.36 -16.59
CA ASN A 213 7.86 -22.65 -16.98
C ASN A 213 8.46 -21.62 -17.96
N CYS A 214 7.82 -20.46 -18.14
CA CYS A 214 8.40 -19.34 -18.90
C CYS A 214 9.45 -18.59 -18.06
N CYS A 215 10.24 -17.73 -18.70
CA CYS A 215 11.11 -16.81 -17.98
C CYS A 215 10.27 -15.86 -17.12
N LYS A 216 10.71 -15.56 -15.89
CA LYS A 216 10.07 -14.58 -15.01
C LYS A 216 11.05 -13.50 -14.59
N VAL A 217 10.65 -12.25 -14.74
CA VAL A 217 11.42 -11.09 -14.26
C VAL A 217 10.57 -10.36 -13.23
N PHE A 218 10.93 -10.52 -11.96
CA PHE A 218 10.32 -9.80 -10.84
C PHE A 218 11.08 -8.50 -10.66
N VAL A 219 10.38 -7.36 -10.68
CA VAL A 219 10.97 -6.05 -10.46
C VAL A 219 10.23 -5.36 -9.34
N GLY A 220 10.97 -4.70 -8.46
CA GLY A 220 10.35 -4.00 -7.34
C GLY A 220 11.37 -3.33 -6.45
N ASP A 221 10.89 -2.72 -5.38
CA ASP A 221 11.72 -2.07 -4.36
C ASP A 221 11.38 -2.65 -2.99
N GLN A 222 12.21 -3.55 -2.46
CA GLN A 222 12.00 -4.18 -1.15
C GLN A 222 11.84 -3.17 0.00
N HIS A 223 12.30 -1.93 -0.17
CA HIS A 223 12.17 -0.87 0.82
C HIS A 223 10.90 -0.02 0.65
N GLN A 224 10.05 -0.33 -0.34
CA GLN A 224 8.73 0.28 -0.54
C GLN A 224 7.56 -0.66 -0.24
N VAL A 225 7.79 -1.72 0.54
CA VAL A 225 6.72 -2.59 1.05
C VAL A 225 5.98 -1.86 2.18
N ILE A 226 4.83 -1.27 1.86
CA ILE A 226 3.99 -0.50 2.81
C ILE A 226 2.53 -0.97 2.81
N ASN A 227 2.24 -2.09 2.14
CA ASN A 227 0.90 -2.67 2.01
C ASN A 227 0.78 -4.04 2.69
N ARG A 228 1.65 -4.37 3.66
CA ARG A 228 1.62 -5.68 4.35
C ARG A 228 0.26 -5.98 4.98
N TRP A 229 -0.42 -4.96 5.51
CA TRP A 229 -1.79 -5.06 6.03
C TRP A 229 -2.85 -5.53 5.01
N ARG A 230 -2.53 -5.54 3.70
CA ARG A 230 -3.36 -6.12 2.63
C ARG A 230 -2.96 -7.55 2.25
N GLY A 231 -2.04 -8.17 2.99
CA GLY A 231 -1.49 -9.49 2.69
C GLY A 231 -0.40 -9.47 1.62
N ALA A 232 0.28 -8.33 1.40
CA ALA A 232 1.45 -8.28 0.53
C ALA A 232 2.66 -8.92 1.21
N GLU A 233 3.38 -9.75 0.47
CA GLU A 233 4.64 -10.38 0.86
C GLU A 233 5.75 -9.94 -0.11
N ASN A 234 7.00 -9.92 0.37
CA ASN A 234 8.12 -9.47 -0.43
C ASN A 234 8.48 -10.51 -1.50
N ALA A 235 7.82 -10.45 -2.65
CA ALA A 235 8.02 -11.42 -3.73
C ALA A 235 9.47 -11.52 -4.20
N LEU A 236 10.24 -10.43 -4.12
CA LEU A 236 11.64 -10.41 -4.51
C LEU A 236 12.48 -11.32 -3.60
N GLU A 237 12.29 -11.21 -2.29
CA GLU A 237 12.96 -12.06 -1.30
C GLU A 237 12.59 -13.54 -1.50
N ILE A 238 11.31 -13.83 -1.72
CA ILE A 238 10.83 -15.18 -2.01
C ILE A 238 11.55 -15.75 -3.23
N VAL A 239 11.65 -15.02 -4.35
CA VAL A 239 12.29 -15.58 -5.55
C VAL A 239 13.81 -15.68 -5.43
N GLU A 240 14.43 -14.80 -4.65
CA GLU A 240 15.87 -14.87 -4.34
C GLU A 240 16.21 -16.14 -3.56
N ASP A 241 15.39 -16.50 -2.57
CA ASP A 241 15.52 -17.76 -1.82
C ASP A 241 15.34 -18.99 -2.72
N HIS A 242 14.59 -18.86 -3.81
CA HIS A 242 14.42 -19.88 -4.85
C HIS A 242 15.54 -19.86 -5.91
N GLY A 243 16.63 -19.12 -5.68
CA GLY A 243 17.80 -19.10 -6.56
C GLY A 243 17.67 -18.19 -7.77
N ALA A 244 16.81 -17.17 -7.73
CA ALA A 244 16.72 -16.18 -8.80
C ALA A 244 18.06 -15.45 -9.03
N GLN A 245 18.36 -15.14 -10.29
CA GLN A 245 19.48 -14.26 -10.62
C GLN A 245 19.14 -12.85 -10.16
N VAL A 246 19.94 -12.30 -9.24
CA VAL A 246 19.69 -10.96 -8.70
C VAL A 246 20.41 -9.90 -9.51
N MET A 247 19.66 -8.91 -9.97
CA MET A 247 20.14 -7.70 -10.64
C MET A 247 19.68 -6.47 -9.87
N ARG A 248 20.38 -5.34 -10.01
CA ARG A 248 20.10 -4.13 -9.22
C ARG A 248 19.96 -2.91 -10.10
N LEU A 249 19.06 -2.01 -9.70
CA LEU A 249 18.93 -0.65 -10.21
C LEU A 249 19.08 0.33 -9.04
N THR A 250 20.32 0.76 -8.78
CA THR A 250 20.70 1.57 -7.62
C THR A 250 20.64 3.07 -7.89
N LYS A 251 20.62 3.44 -9.17
CA LYS A 251 20.68 4.84 -9.63
C LYS A 251 19.28 5.41 -9.83
N SER A 252 18.90 6.43 -9.06
CA SER A 252 17.63 7.17 -9.16
C SER A 252 17.76 8.38 -10.07
N PHE A 253 16.86 8.53 -11.04
CA PHE A 253 16.76 9.72 -11.89
C PHE A 253 15.85 10.82 -11.30
N ARG A 254 15.21 10.55 -10.16
CA ARG A 254 14.19 11.43 -9.58
C ARG A 254 14.78 12.61 -8.82
N PHE A 255 15.83 12.35 -8.05
CA PHE A 255 16.42 13.28 -7.10
C PHE A 255 17.95 13.21 -7.15
N GLY A 256 18.59 14.25 -6.63
CA GLY A 256 20.03 14.40 -6.59
C GLY A 256 20.70 13.69 -5.40
N PRO A 257 21.98 14.00 -5.15
CA PRO A 257 22.77 13.32 -4.13
C PRO A 257 22.31 13.57 -2.69
N LEU A 258 21.71 14.72 -2.35
CA LEU A 258 21.37 15.03 -0.95
C LEU A 258 20.15 14.27 -0.47
N VAL A 259 19.09 14.16 -1.28
CA VAL A 259 17.93 13.30 -0.97
C VAL A 259 18.36 11.83 -0.94
N ALA A 260 19.25 11.42 -1.85
CA ALA A 260 19.81 10.07 -1.85
C ALA A 260 20.59 9.78 -0.55
N ALA A 261 21.41 10.72 -0.08
CA ALA A 261 22.16 10.58 1.17
C ALA A 261 21.22 10.42 2.38
N LEU A 262 20.16 11.23 2.48
CA LEU A 262 19.16 11.11 3.54
C LEU A 262 18.44 9.75 3.49
N ALA A 263 18.05 9.29 2.31
CA ALA A 263 17.45 7.97 2.13
C ALA A 263 18.43 6.83 2.51
N ASN A 264 19.72 6.96 2.20
CA ASN A 264 20.74 5.97 2.55
C ASN A 264 20.96 5.81 4.06
N VAL A 265 20.68 6.83 4.88
CA VAL A 265 20.69 6.68 6.35
C VAL A 265 19.61 5.67 6.77
N VAL A 266 18.40 5.82 6.25
CA VAL A 266 17.30 4.87 6.50
C VAL A 266 17.66 3.47 5.96
N LEU A 267 18.21 3.37 4.76
CA LEU A 267 18.60 2.09 4.15
C LEU A 267 19.70 1.36 4.92
N SER A 268 20.77 2.07 5.30
CA SER A 268 21.89 1.48 6.04
C SER A 268 21.48 0.99 7.44
N MET A 269 20.56 1.68 8.11
CA MET A 269 20.00 1.22 9.38
C MET A 269 19.15 -0.05 9.24
N LYS A 270 18.67 -0.36 8.02
CA LYS A 270 18.05 -1.63 7.69
C LYS A 270 19.04 -2.74 7.30
N GLY A 271 20.33 -2.43 7.22
CA GLY A 271 21.36 -3.35 6.74
C GLY A 271 21.49 -3.43 5.23
N GLU A 272 20.93 -2.49 4.47
CA GLU A 272 21.18 -2.40 3.03
C GLU A 272 22.62 -1.97 2.77
N THR A 273 23.30 -2.70 1.88
CA THR A 273 24.73 -2.52 1.59
C THR A 273 24.97 -1.82 0.27
N PHE A 274 23.99 -1.82 -0.64
CA PHE A 274 24.10 -1.15 -1.93
C PHE A 274 23.58 0.29 -1.83
N PRO A 275 24.43 1.31 -2.04
CA PRO A 275 24.01 2.70 -1.89
C PRO A 275 23.02 3.09 -2.99
N LEU A 276 21.97 3.81 -2.60
CA LEU A 276 21.12 4.56 -3.52
C LEU A 276 21.88 5.77 -4.05
N VAL A 277 21.99 5.91 -5.37
CA VAL A 277 22.71 7.00 -6.03
C VAL A 277 21.73 7.94 -6.72
N GLY A 278 21.75 9.23 -6.38
CA GLY A 278 20.93 10.26 -7.04
C GLY A 278 21.60 10.79 -8.31
N LEU A 279 20.96 10.59 -9.47
CA LEU A 279 21.33 11.13 -10.78
C LEU A 279 20.42 12.27 -11.23
N GLY A 280 19.45 12.66 -10.40
CA GLY A 280 18.55 13.78 -10.67
C GLY A 280 19.27 15.14 -10.64
N SER A 281 18.49 16.21 -10.79
CA SER A 281 19.00 17.58 -10.63
C SER A 281 19.53 17.82 -9.23
N LEU A 282 20.33 18.88 -9.06
CA LEU A 282 20.77 19.33 -7.74
C LEU A 282 19.55 19.51 -6.83
N ASP A 283 19.63 18.88 -5.67
CA ASP A 283 18.61 18.88 -4.63
C ASP A 283 19.15 19.47 -3.33
N ALA A 284 18.29 19.66 -2.33
CA ALA A 284 18.63 20.30 -1.07
C ALA A 284 17.87 19.71 0.12
N ILE A 285 18.54 19.64 1.27
CA ILE A 285 17.90 19.45 2.57
C ILE A 285 17.80 20.83 3.21
N VAL A 286 16.59 21.27 3.54
CA VAL A 286 16.29 22.63 3.98
C VAL A 286 15.29 22.66 5.12
N GLU A 287 15.22 23.80 5.83
CA GLU A 287 14.17 24.03 6.81
C GLU A 287 12.78 24.12 6.15
N PRO A 288 11.69 23.76 6.86
CA PRO A 288 10.33 23.82 6.32
C PRO A 288 9.94 25.20 5.76
N SER A 289 10.40 26.29 6.37
CA SER A 289 10.11 27.66 5.92
C SER A 289 10.61 27.93 4.49
N ALA A 290 11.81 27.46 4.14
CA ALA A 290 12.35 27.60 2.79
C ALA A 290 11.55 26.84 1.72
N ILE A 291 10.84 25.77 2.11
CA ILE A 291 9.90 25.05 1.25
C ILE A 291 8.57 25.79 1.15
N GLN A 292 8.09 26.37 2.26
CA GLN A 292 6.83 27.13 2.29
C GLN A 292 6.86 28.41 1.44
N ASP A 293 8.06 28.94 1.19
CA ASP A 293 8.30 30.06 0.26
C ASP A 293 8.21 29.67 -1.22
N GLN A 294 8.11 28.37 -1.55
CA GLN A 294 7.95 27.90 -2.92
C GLN A 294 6.49 27.97 -3.38
N ASN A 295 6.28 28.09 -4.69
CA ASN A 295 4.95 28.22 -5.28
C ASN A 295 4.02 27.02 -5.03
N PHE A 296 4.57 25.81 -4.97
CA PHE A 296 3.82 24.59 -4.71
C PHE A 296 4.69 23.54 -4.02
N TYR A 297 4.18 22.94 -2.96
CA TYR A 297 4.87 21.88 -2.22
C TYR A 297 3.89 20.83 -1.68
N ALA A 298 4.42 19.68 -1.28
CA ALA A 298 3.65 18.62 -0.66
C ALA A 298 3.94 18.51 0.83
N ILE A 299 2.91 18.42 1.67
CA ILE A 299 3.06 17.97 3.06
C ILE A 299 2.69 16.50 3.13
N ILE A 300 3.65 15.66 3.52
CA ILE A 300 3.48 14.21 3.66
C ILE A 300 3.45 13.86 5.14
N SER A 301 2.31 13.34 5.60
CA SER A 301 2.11 12.90 6.98
C SER A 301 2.09 11.38 7.10
N ARG A 302 2.41 10.87 8.28
CA ARG A 302 2.28 9.44 8.61
C ARG A 302 0.83 9.02 8.76
N THR A 303 -0.01 9.90 9.30
CA THR A 303 -1.39 9.62 9.72
C THR A 303 -2.41 10.49 9.00
N TYR A 304 -3.67 10.06 8.98
CA TYR A 304 -4.77 10.91 8.48
C TYR A 304 -5.00 12.13 9.38
N MET A 305 -4.71 12.03 10.68
CA MET A 305 -4.79 13.16 11.60
C MET A 305 -3.79 14.24 11.20
N GLY A 306 -2.53 13.86 10.97
CA GLY A 306 -1.48 14.78 10.52
C GLY A 306 -1.84 15.48 9.21
N VAL A 307 -2.49 14.77 8.28
CA VAL A 307 -3.01 15.39 7.05
C VAL A 307 -4.07 16.46 7.33
N ILE A 308 -5.06 16.15 8.18
CA ILE A 308 -6.14 17.08 8.53
C ILE A 308 -5.58 18.30 9.26
N GLN A 309 -4.68 18.10 10.22
CA GLN A 309 -4.01 19.17 10.95
C GLN A 309 -3.19 20.07 10.03
N SER A 310 -2.31 19.49 9.21
CA SER A 310 -1.49 20.23 8.25
C SER A 310 -2.34 21.05 7.28
N ALA A 311 -3.45 20.48 6.82
CA ALA A 311 -4.39 21.17 5.94
C ALA A 311 -5.04 22.36 6.65
N TYR A 312 -5.57 22.14 7.86
CA TYR A 312 -6.23 23.19 8.63
C TYR A 312 -5.28 24.34 8.95
N GLU A 313 -4.09 24.04 9.46
CA GLU A 313 -3.05 25.04 9.79
C GLU A 313 -2.64 25.86 8.56
N SER A 314 -2.42 25.19 7.42
CA SER A 314 -2.10 25.86 6.17
C SER A 314 -3.23 26.80 5.71
N ILE A 315 -4.48 26.38 5.85
CA ILE A 315 -5.65 27.21 5.52
C ILE A 315 -5.74 28.41 6.45
N MET A 316 -5.46 28.24 7.74
CA MET A 316 -5.41 29.35 8.70
C MET A 316 -4.28 30.35 8.37
N TRP A 317 -3.22 29.92 7.68
CA TRP A 317 -2.21 30.79 7.10
C TRP A 317 -2.57 31.36 5.72
N GLY A 318 -3.83 31.22 5.29
CA GLY A 318 -4.35 31.78 4.05
C GLY A 318 -3.99 30.98 2.79
N LYS A 319 -3.57 29.71 2.94
CA LYS A 319 -3.19 28.86 1.81
C LYS A 319 -4.39 28.07 1.26
N ARG A 320 -4.36 27.83 -0.05
CA ARG A 320 -5.25 26.91 -0.76
C ARG A 320 -4.68 25.51 -0.79
N VAL A 321 -5.44 24.54 -0.29
CA VAL A 321 -4.97 23.17 -0.06
C VAL A 321 -5.60 22.20 -1.06
N MET A 322 -4.76 21.51 -1.82
CA MET A 322 -5.16 20.34 -2.60
C MET A 322 -5.07 19.09 -1.73
N TRP A 323 -6.03 18.18 -1.88
CA TRP A 323 -6.04 16.90 -1.15
C TRP A 323 -5.70 15.76 -2.10
N ASN A 324 -4.68 14.98 -1.78
CA ASN A 324 -4.34 13.83 -2.61
C ASN A 324 -5.44 12.76 -2.58
N GLY A 325 -6.19 12.67 -3.69
CA GLY A 325 -7.37 11.80 -3.82
C GLY A 325 -8.69 12.48 -3.47
N GLY A 326 -8.69 13.80 -3.26
CA GLY A 326 -9.86 14.62 -2.94
C GLY A 326 -10.20 14.63 -1.44
N ILE A 327 -10.83 15.70 -0.97
CA ILE A 327 -11.19 15.87 0.44
C ILE A 327 -12.21 14.82 0.92
N SER A 328 -13.05 14.31 0.01
CA SER A 328 -14.08 13.30 0.31
C SER A 328 -13.52 12.00 0.88
N LYS A 329 -12.27 11.66 0.54
CA LYS A 329 -11.57 10.48 1.06
C LYS A 329 -11.43 10.48 2.59
N TYR A 330 -11.44 11.66 3.22
CA TYR A 330 -11.25 11.83 4.66
C TYR A 330 -12.56 11.74 5.47
N ARG A 331 -13.68 11.39 4.82
CA ARG A 331 -14.99 11.11 5.44
C ARG A 331 -15.50 12.23 6.36
N LEU A 332 -15.26 13.49 6.00
CA LEU A 332 -15.66 14.65 6.81
C LEU A 332 -17.18 14.75 7.04
N ASP A 333 -18.01 14.21 6.13
CA ASP A 333 -19.47 14.16 6.34
C ASP A 333 -19.86 13.25 7.51
N GLU A 334 -19.19 12.11 7.67
CA GLU A 334 -19.44 11.23 8.81
C GLU A 334 -18.95 11.87 10.12
N LEU A 335 -17.86 12.64 10.07
CA LEU A 335 -17.40 13.41 11.22
C LEU A 335 -18.46 14.44 11.66
N LEU A 336 -19.14 15.10 10.71
CA LEU A 336 -20.26 16.01 11.01
C LEU A 336 -21.44 15.27 11.64
N ASP A 337 -21.81 14.10 11.11
CA ASP A 337 -22.89 13.28 11.66
C ASP A 337 -22.55 12.77 13.08
N LEU A 338 -21.30 12.35 13.32
CA LEU A 338 -20.83 11.95 14.65
C LEU A 338 -20.78 13.12 15.64
N HIS A 339 -20.41 14.31 15.17
CA HIS A 339 -20.48 15.53 15.98
C HIS A 339 -21.93 15.89 16.34
N ALA A 340 -22.87 15.75 15.39
CA ALA A 340 -24.30 15.94 15.64
C ALA A 340 -24.83 14.91 16.66
N LEU A 341 -24.37 13.65 16.60
CA LEU A 341 -24.66 12.63 17.61
C LEU A 341 -24.11 13.02 19.00
N LYS A 342 -22.86 13.50 19.06
CA LYS A 342 -22.20 13.96 20.30
C LYS A 342 -22.92 15.13 20.97
N THR A 343 -23.43 16.07 20.17
CA THR A 343 -24.11 17.29 20.64
C THR A 343 -25.61 17.13 20.83
N GLY A 344 -26.18 15.97 20.54
CA GLY A 344 -27.61 15.70 20.65
C GLY A 344 -28.45 16.31 19.53
N ASN A 345 -27.84 16.85 18.48
CA ASN A 345 -28.53 17.43 17.33
C ASN A 345 -28.88 16.35 16.28
N ILE A 346 -29.75 15.40 16.66
CA ILE A 346 -30.11 14.25 15.84
C ILE A 346 -30.70 14.65 14.47
N ALA A 347 -31.41 15.77 14.40
CA ALA A 347 -32.00 16.27 13.15
C ALA A 347 -30.97 16.67 12.09
N ALA A 348 -29.72 16.94 12.48
CA ALA A 348 -28.63 17.28 11.56
C ALA A 348 -27.92 16.05 10.98
N ILE A 349 -28.20 14.84 11.48
CA ILE A 349 -27.57 13.60 11.01
C ILE A 349 -28.15 13.22 9.64
N LYS A 350 -27.27 13.11 8.64
CA LYS A 350 -27.66 12.74 7.27
C LYS A 350 -27.60 11.24 7.03
N ASN A 351 -26.58 10.57 7.56
CA ASN A 351 -26.45 9.13 7.43
C ASN A 351 -27.20 8.42 8.57
N ASN A 352 -28.39 7.91 8.26
CA ASN A 352 -29.22 7.16 9.21
C ASN A 352 -28.50 5.93 9.83
N ARG A 353 -27.42 5.42 9.21
CA ARG A 353 -26.62 4.36 9.82
C ARG A 353 -26.05 4.75 11.18
N ILE A 354 -25.66 6.01 11.34
CA ILE A 354 -25.09 6.53 12.59
C ILE A 354 -26.08 6.37 13.75
N THR A 355 -27.35 6.70 13.52
CA THR A 355 -28.39 6.54 14.56
C THR A 355 -28.81 5.09 14.73
N THR A 356 -28.90 4.29 13.66
CA THR A 356 -29.31 2.88 13.78
C THR A 356 -28.22 1.97 14.38
N GLU A 357 -26.95 2.23 14.09
CA GLU A 357 -25.83 1.40 14.54
C GLU A 357 -25.33 1.81 15.93
N TYR A 358 -25.27 3.12 16.21
CA TYR A 358 -24.69 3.62 17.46
C TYR A 358 -25.75 4.11 18.44
N GLY A 359 -26.90 4.62 17.99
CA GLY A 359 -27.97 5.11 18.86
C GLY A 359 -27.66 6.42 19.58
N ASN A 360 -26.63 6.44 20.43
CA ASN A 360 -26.15 7.61 21.17
C ASN A 360 -24.62 7.65 21.26
N TRP A 361 -24.09 8.79 21.70
CA TRP A 361 -22.65 9.01 21.79
C TRP A 361 -21.94 8.08 22.78
N ALA A 362 -22.56 7.74 23.91
CA ALA A 362 -21.96 6.86 24.91
C ALA A 362 -21.73 5.45 24.34
N ASN A 363 -22.70 4.91 23.61
CA ASN A 363 -22.56 3.62 22.94
C ASN A 363 -21.51 3.67 21.80
N PHE A 364 -21.42 4.79 21.07
CA PHE A 364 -20.34 4.99 20.10
C PHE A 364 -18.95 4.92 20.76
N LEU A 365 -18.76 5.56 21.92
CA LEU A 365 -17.50 5.49 22.69
C LEU A 365 -17.20 4.07 23.16
N GLU A 366 -18.19 3.35 23.70
CA GLU A 366 -18.04 1.96 24.14
C GLU A 366 -17.62 1.04 22.98
N ILE A 367 -18.26 1.19 21.82
CA ILE A 367 -17.90 0.45 20.61
C ILE A 367 -16.47 0.80 20.17
N ALA A 368 -16.11 2.09 20.15
CA ALA A 368 -14.77 2.52 19.75
C ALA A 368 -13.69 1.95 20.67
N GLU A 369 -13.92 1.95 21.98
CA GLU A 369 -13.01 1.40 22.98
C GLU A 369 -12.88 -0.13 22.85
N THR A 370 -14.01 -0.82 22.70
CA THR A 370 -14.07 -2.28 22.61
C THR A 370 -13.44 -2.80 21.32
N THR A 371 -13.72 -2.14 20.20
CA THR A 371 -13.26 -2.57 18.87
C THR A 371 -11.87 -2.05 18.53
N LYS A 372 -11.47 -0.92 19.15
CA LYS A 372 -10.27 -0.16 18.78
C LYS A 372 -10.25 0.23 17.30
N ASP A 373 -11.44 0.47 16.73
CA ASP A 373 -11.59 0.85 15.34
C ASP A 373 -10.84 2.16 15.04
N VAL A 374 -9.96 2.14 14.04
CA VAL A 374 -9.05 3.24 13.74
C VAL A 374 -9.79 4.49 13.25
N ASP A 375 -10.91 4.32 12.53
CA ASP A 375 -11.70 5.44 12.03
C ASP A 375 -12.51 6.06 13.17
N MET A 376 -13.11 5.25 14.05
CA MET A 376 -13.82 5.75 15.24
C MET A 376 -12.89 6.50 16.19
N VAL A 377 -11.74 5.91 16.53
CA VAL A 377 -10.73 6.54 17.39
C VAL A 377 -10.25 7.86 16.78
N ARG A 378 -10.08 7.93 15.46
CA ARG A 378 -9.72 9.18 14.77
C ARG A 378 -10.80 10.23 14.90
N ALA A 379 -12.07 9.87 14.70
CA ALA A 379 -13.19 10.80 14.81
C ALA A 379 -13.29 11.38 16.24
N ILE A 380 -13.12 10.54 17.27
CA ILE A 380 -13.08 10.96 18.67
C ILE A 380 -11.96 11.99 18.87
N LYS A 381 -10.73 11.67 18.46
CA LYS A 381 -9.58 12.57 18.58
C LYS A 381 -9.80 13.90 17.87
N LEU A 382 -10.38 13.91 16.66
CA LEU A 382 -10.70 15.15 15.96
C LEU A 382 -11.66 16.02 16.76
N MET A 383 -12.68 15.41 17.37
CA MET A 383 -13.66 16.08 18.24
C MET A 383 -13.12 16.48 19.62
N GLU A 384 -11.92 16.04 19.99
CA GLU A 384 -11.18 16.50 21.18
C GLU A 384 -10.25 17.66 20.84
N VAL A 385 -9.61 17.62 19.67
CA VAL A 385 -8.69 18.66 19.19
C VAL A 385 -9.44 19.91 18.72
N TYR A 386 -10.57 19.73 18.02
CA TYR A 386 -11.33 20.83 17.43
C TYR A 386 -12.69 20.97 18.11
N ALA A 387 -12.93 22.13 18.71
CA ALA A 387 -14.20 22.45 19.36
C ALA A 387 -15.33 22.70 18.35
N ASP A 388 -15.04 23.42 17.26
CA ASP A 388 -15.99 23.73 16.18
C ASP A 388 -15.74 22.85 14.95
N ILE A 389 -16.23 21.61 15.03
CA ILE A 389 -16.12 20.64 13.92
C ILE A 389 -16.85 21.14 12.66
N PRO A 390 -18.09 21.65 12.74
CA PRO A 390 -18.76 22.22 11.56
C PRO A 390 -17.95 23.34 10.89
N GLY A 391 -17.48 24.32 11.65
CA GLY A 391 -16.69 25.43 11.12
C GLY A 391 -15.35 24.99 10.53
N MET A 392 -14.68 24.03 11.18
CA MET A 392 -13.46 23.41 10.64
C MET A 392 -13.71 22.75 9.29
N VAL A 393 -14.75 21.91 9.16
CA VAL A 393 -15.07 21.22 7.90
C VAL A 393 -15.49 22.21 6.81
N GLU A 394 -16.30 23.22 7.15
CA GLU A 394 -16.70 24.30 6.25
C GLU A 394 -15.46 25.01 5.69
N THR A 395 -14.55 25.42 6.59
CA THR A 395 -13.31 26.12 6.24
C THR A 395 -12.41 25.28 5.34
N MET A 396 -12.27 23.98 5.62
CA MET A 396 -11.52 23.06 4.75
C MET A 396 -12.13 22.95 3.36
N ARG A 397 -13.46 22.88 3.25
CA ARG A 397 -14.16 22.77 1.96
C ARG A 397 -14.07 24.06 1.15
N MET A 398 -14.22 25.22 1.79
CA MET A 398 -14.12 26.51 1.12
C MET A 398 -12.74 26.77 0.53
N ASN A 399 -11.69 26.18 1.11
CA ASN A 399 -10.30 26.35 0.70
C ASN A 399 -9.73 25.15 -0.09
N GLU A 400 -10.53 24.14 -0.41
CA GLU A 400 -10.12 22.98 -1.21
C GLU A 400 -9.75 23.42 -2.64
N ALA A 401 -8.49 23.25 -3.04
CA ALA A 401 -8.05 23.36 -4.43
C ALA A 401 -8.26 22.03 -5.18
N ARG A 402 -8.78 22.10 -6.41
CA ARG A 402 -9.06 20.91 -7.23
C ARG A 402 -7.92 20.55 -8.17
N THR A 403 -7.09 21.53 -8.49
CA THR A 403 -5.92 21.35 -9.36
C THR A 403 -4.68 21.94 -8.73
N GLU A 404 -3.51 21.45 -9.14
CA GLU A 404 -2.20 21.96 -8.71
C GLU A 404 -2.03 23.45 -9.03
N LYS A 405 -2.65 23.95 -10.12
CA LYS A 405 -2.59 25.38 -10.50
C LYS A 405 -3.35 26.31 -9.55
N GLU A 406 -4.33 25.78 -8.81
CA GLU A 406 -5.15 26.53 -7.86
C GLU A 406 -4.65 26.41 -6.43
N ALA A 407 -3.65 25.55 -6.20
CA ALA A 407 -3.21 25.13 -4.89
C ALA A 407 -1.86 25.77 -4.58
N ASP A 408 -1.67 26.16 -3.32
CA ASP A 408 -0.35 26.52 -2.79
C ASP A 408 0.38 25.26 -2.28
N LEU A 409 -0.37 24.23 -1.87
CA LEU A 409 0.20 22.97 -1.43
C LEU A 409 -0.76 21.78 -1.65
N ILE A 410 -0.20 20.58 -1.58
CA ILE A 410 -0.95 19.33 -1.51
C ILE A 410 -0.67 18.59 -0.20
N VAL A 411 -1.71 18.12 0.47
CA VAL A 411 -1.59 17.26 1.65
C VAL A 411 -1.84 15.79 1.29
N THR A 412 -1.05 14.89 1.87
CA THR A 412 -1.15 13.45 1.63
C THR A 412 -0.57 12.65 2.79
N THR A 413 -0.96 11.38 2.91
CA THR A 413 -0.17 10.44 3.70
C THR A 413 1.02 9.89 2.93
N ALA A 414 2.00 9.34 3.65
CA ALA A 414 3.10 8.53 3.11
C ALA A 414 2.61 7.34 2.27
N HIS A 415 1.54 6.68 2.70
CA HIS A 415 0.93 5.58 1.93
C HIS A 415 0.37 6.05 0.59
N THR A 416 -0.36 7.17 0.62
CA THR A 416 -1.09 7.67 -0.55
C THR A 416 -0.22 8.47 -1.50
N SER A 417 0.97 8.88 -1.05
CA SER A 417 1.99 9.52 -1.89
C SER A 417 2.78 8.51 -2.72
N LYS A 418 2.75 7.21 -2.39
CA LYS A 418 3.41 6.17 -3.21
C LYS A 418 2.89 6.24 -4.66
N GLY A 419 3.83 6.23 -5.61
CA GLY A 419 3.54 6.42 -7.04
C GLY A 419 3.38 7.88 -7.49
N LYS A 420 3.46 8.85 -6.56
CA LYS A 420 3.58 10.28 -6.85
C LYS A 420 4.99 10.78 -6.59
N GLU A 421 5.26 11.99 -7.04
CA GLU A 421 6.54 12.69 -6.89
C GLU A 421 6.25 14.18 -6.79
N PHE A 422 7.04 14.92 -6.02
CA PHE A 422 6.85 16.35 -5.78
C PHE A 422 8.19 17.06 -5.82
N ASP A 423 8.19 18.30 -6.31
CA ASP A 423 9.42 19.12 -6.35
C ASP A 423 9.91 19.41 -4.93
N HIS A 424 9.01 19.86 -4.06
CA HIS A 424 9.32 20.22 -2.69
C HIS A 424 8.43 19.44 -1.72
N VAL A 425 9.02 18.85 -0.68
CA VAL A 425 8.33 17.97 0.27
C VAL A 425 8.62 18.41 1.70
N ILE A 426 7.56 18.70 2.44
CA ILE A 426 7.59 18.77 3.90
C ILE A 426 7.19 17.41 4.46
N ILE A 427 8.09 16.75 5.17
CA ILE A 427 7.83 15.58 6.00
C ILE A 427 7.31 16.09 7.34
N ASN A 428 6.07 15.72 7.68
CA ASN A 428 5.43 16.14 8.91
C ASN A 428 6.06 15.45 10.14
N ASP A 429 5.88 16.01 11.34
CA ASP A 429 6.42 15.48 12.60
C ASP A 429 5.56 14.38 13.23
N ASP A 430 4.51 13.91 12.54
CA ASP A 430 3.59 12.88 13.05
C ASP A 430 4.07 11.43 12.85
N PHE A 431 5.33 11.24 12.45
CA PHE A 431 5.98 9.92 12.37
C PHE A 431 6.44 9.47 13.78
N PRO A 432 6.29 8.18 14.13
CA PRO A 432 6.73 7.69 15.43
C PRO A 432 8.26 7.65 15.53
N SER A 433 8.80 7.72 16.75
CA SER A 433 10.22 7.45 17.00
C SER A 433 10.55 6.00 16.70
N ILE A 434 11.43 5.79 15.72
CA ILE A 434 11.92 4.45 15.37
C ILE A 434 12.91 3.95 16.42
N ILE A 435 13.70 4.85 17.00
CA ILE A 435 14.65 4.53 18.05
C ILE A 435 13.91 4.07 19.31
N GLU A 436 12.84 4.76 19.70
CA GLU A 436 11.98 4.32 20.81
C GLU A 436 11.37 2.94 20.53
N ALA A 437 10.89 2.68 19.31
CA ALA A 437 10.34 1.37 18.94
C ALA A 437 11.38 0.24 19.07
N VAL A 438 12.62 0.49 18.67
CA VAL A 438 13.75 -0.45 18.86
C VAL A 438 14.03 -0.68 20.34
N VAL A 439 14.13 0.38 21.15
CA VAL A 439 14.36 0.29 22.61
C VAL A 439 13.24 -0.48 23.31
N MET A 440 11.99 -0.25 22.90
CA MET A 440 10.81 -0.97 23.40
C MET A 440 10.69 -2.41 22.88
N LYS A 441 11.63 -2.87 22.05
CA LYS A 441 11.62 -4.22 21.45
C LYS A 441 10.31 -4.52 20.74
N LYS A 442 9.78 -3.54 20.00
CA LYS A 442 8.64 -3.78 19.11
C LYS A 442 9.01 -4.86 18.09
N PRO A 443 8.03 -5.62 17.54
CA PRO A 443 8.30 -6.60 16.50
C PRO A 443 9.09 -5.99 15.34
N ARG A 444 10.04 -6.75 14.79
CA ARG A 444 10.96 -6.29 13.74
C ARG A 444 10.21 -5.74 12.52
N GLU A 445 9.12 -6.40 12.17
CA GLU A 445 8.24 -6.08 11.06
C GLU A 445 7.64 -4.67 11.21
N VAL A 446 7.26 -4.29 12.43
CA VAL A 446 6.71 -2.96 12.74
C VAL A 446 7.78 -1.88 12.54
N ILE A 447 9.02 -2.16 12.97
CA ILE A 447 10.14 -1.22 12.81
C ILE A 447 10.50 -1.07 11.32
N ILE A 448 10.54 -2.18 10.58
CA ILE A 448 10.77 -2.18 9.12
C ILE A 448 9.69 -1.38 8.39
N ASP A 449 8.42 -1.51 8.80
CA ASP A 449 7.31 -0.80 8.14
C ASP A 449 7.41 0.72 8.33
N GLU A 450 7.80 1.19 9.52
CA GLU A 450 8.03 2.63 9.75
C GLU A 450 9.27 3.15 8.99
N LEU A 451 10.37 2.37 8.93
CA LEU A 451 11.53 2.70 8.10
C LEU A 451 11.16 2.77 6.61
N ASN A 452 10.35 1.83 6.12
CA ASN A 452 9.84 1.83 4.74
C ASN A 452 8.99 3.08 4.46
N LEU A 453 8.16 3.51 5.40
CA LEU A 453 7.34 4.72 5.23
C LEU A 453 8.18 6.00 5.18
N LEU A 454 9.24 6.10 6.00
CA LEU A 454 10.20 7.20 5.89
C LEU A 454 10.93 7.17 4.55
N TYR A 455 11.44 6.01 4.14
CA TYR A 455 12.11 5.84 2.84
C TYR A 455 11.19 6.22 1.67
N VAL A 456 9.94 5.75 1.67
CA VAL A 456 8.94 6.12 0.65
C VAL A 456 8.73 7.63 0.63
N THR A 457 8.61 8.25 1.80
CA THR A 457 8.36 9.69 1.96
C THR A 457 9.52 10.53 1.44
N ILE A 458 10.75 10.26 1.87
CA ILE A 458 11.97 10.94 1.38
C ILE A 458 12.07 10.83 -0.13
N THR A 459 11.86 9.62 -0.67
CA THR A 459 12.03 9.37 -2.10
C THR A 459 10.90 9.93 -2.96
N ARG A 460 9.88 10.61 -2.41
CA ARG A 460 8.90 11.36 -3.22
C ARG A 460 9.47 12.68 -3.74
N THR A 461 10.53 13.20 -3.12
CA THR A 461 11.14 14.49 -3.42
C THR A 461 11.89 14.47 -4.76
N LYS A 462 11.89 15.61 -5.47
CA LYS A 462 12.78 15.87 -6.61
C LYS A 462 13.82 16.96 -6.34
N LYS A 463 13.45 18.03 -5.63
CA LYS A 463 14.30 19.21 -5.42
C LYS A 463 14.63 19.49 -3.96
N SER A 464 13.65 19.56 -3.06
CA SER A 464 13.98 19.83 -1.65
C SER A 464 13.08 19.15 -0.62
N VAL A 465 13.68 18.82 0.52
CA VAL A 465 13.02 18.13 1.64
C VAL A 465 13.54 18.64 2.99
N ASN A 466 12.71 18.61 4.03
CA ASN A 466 13.15 18.87 5.40
C ASN A 466 13.48 17.57 6.15
N ILE A 467 14.19 17.71 7.27
CA ILE A 467 14.37 16.65 8.27
C ILE A 467 13.28 16.85 9.32
N ASN A 468 12.41 15.85 9.53
CA ASN A 468 11.47 15.85 10.64
C ASN A 468 12.11 15.26 11.92
N THR A 469 11.40 15.29 13.03
CA THR A 469 11.87 14.82 14.34
C THR A 469 12.35 13.36 14.28
N SER A 470 11.58 12.45 13.70
CA SER A 470 11.98 11.03 13.60
C SER A 470 13.25 10.82 12.77
N LEU A 471 13.44 11.59 11.69
CA LEU A 471 14.66 11.53 10.89
C LEU A 471 15.86 12.14 11.61
N MET A 472 15.63 13.19 12.40
CA MET A 472 16.68 13.80 13.24
C MET A 472 17.20 12.77 14.26
N GLU A 473 16.31 12.08 14.96
CA GLU A 473 16.67 10.99 15.89
C GLU A 473 17.47 9.88 15.19
N LEU A 474 17.06 9.47 13.99
CA LEU A 474 17.79 8.46 13.21
C LEU A 474 19.17 8.96 12.78
N LEU A 475 19.30 10.22 12.36
CA LEU A 475 20.59 10.81 11.99
C LEU A 475 21.54 10.90 13.18
N GLU A 476 21.03 11.28 14.35
CA GLU A 476 21.79 11.32 15.59
C GLU A 476 22.25 9.92 16.01
N GLU A 477 21.37 8.92 15.97
CA GLU A 477 21.74 7.54 16.30
C GLU A 477 22.72 6.97 15.27
N TYR A 478 22.52 7.25 13.98
CA TYR A 478 23.45 6.84 12.92
C TYR A 478 24.86 7.38 13.16
N ARG A 479 24.97 8.69 13.43
CA ARG A 479 26.23 9.34 13.76
C ARG A 479 26.86 8.76 15.03
N SER A 480 26.08 8.62 16.09
CA SER A 480 26.52 8.06 17.36
C SER A 480 27.05 6.63 17.23
N ARG A 481 26.44 5.80 16.37
CA ARG A 481 26.92 4.44 16.09
C ARG A 481 28.24 4.42 15.35
N ILE A 482 28.41 5.29 14.36
CA ILE A 482 29.69 5.47 13.65
C ILE A 482 30.78 5.92 14.61
N GLU A 483 30.52 6.93 15.45
CA GLU A 483 31.48 7.43 16.44
C GLU A 483 31.87 6.36 17.47
N ARG A 484 30.93 5.49 17.85
CA ARG A 484 31.16 4.34 18.73
C ARG A 484 31.79 3.13 18.02
N ASN A 485 31.98 3.18 16.70
CA ASN A 485 32.44 2.07 15.87
C ASN A 485 31.60 0.78 16.05
N VAL A 486 30.28 0.92 16.10
CA VAL A 486 29.32 -0.19 16.15
C VAL A 486 28.47 -0.24 14.89
N SER A 487 27.80 -1.38 14.64
CA SER A 487 26.92 -1.53 13.48
C SER A 487 25.83 -0.46 13.47
N VAL A 488 25.66 0.21 12.33
CA VAL A 488 24.56 1.17 12.08
C VAL A 488 23.21 0.47 11.96
N VAL A 489 23.19 -0.85 11.75
CA VAL A 489 21.97 -1.64 11.62
C VAL A 489 21.22 -1.69 12.96
N ILE A 490 19.91 -1.42 12.92
CA ILE A 490 19.04 -1.35 14.10
C ILE A 490 17.93 -2.40 14.11
N ILE A 491 17.85 -3.24 13.08
CA ILE A 491 16.83 -4.29 12.90
C ILE A 491 17.40 -5.69 12.78
#